data_AF-A0A7W5C432-F1
#
_entry.id   AF-A0A7W5C432-F1
#
_cell.length_a   1.000
_cell.length_b   1.000
_cell.length_c   1.000
_cell.angle_alpha   90.00
_cell.angle_beta   90.00
_cell.angle_gamma   90.00
#
_symmetry.space_group_name_H-M   'P 1'
#
loop_
_entity.id
_entity.type
_entity.pdbx_description
1 polymer ?
#
loop_
_entity_poly.entity_id
_entity_poly.type
_entity_poly.pdbx_seq_one_letter_code
_entity_poly.pdbx_strand_id
1 'polypeptide(L)'
;MSFMDQNQNQPQNHSMGGGRRPPELKPGTLKKIIFGAVAAVVVIYVGSTSFYTVQEQERAAILTFGKYSNETSAGLHFKWPYPIQQVITVPAELTQRIHIGYRQEGSESIPVDEEAMMITGDENIVSADAVVQWKISNIHDYLYNISDAEQFLRNAASSSIRAVIGSEKLDYAITDGKTVIQDKVREKLIELQAKYKTGIQIIDIKFQDIEPPSGQVAEAFREVTNAREEKNTKINNAAKYENDRIPKARGEAQALLENAEGQKKSRILNAEGDVAKFNAIFGEYKNNPNVTQSRLVLETLEKILPSAKIFITNSNSDTVNYLPLNELLKSGSGSTVSPPATTPPATTPPASEAPQGGDAQ
;
A
#
# COMPACT_ATOMS: atom_id res chain seq x y z
N MET A 1 -37.83 70.16 -52.97
CA MET A 1 -37.64 71.18 -51.91
C MET A 1 -36.13 71.39 -51.81
N SER A 2 -35.54 72.58 -52.00
CA SER A 2 -35.99 73.96 -51.74
C SER A 2 -36.15 74.23 -50.25
N PHE A 3 -35.62 75.29 -49.63
CA PHE A 3 -35.27 76.62 -50.19
C PHE A 3 -33.93 77.17 -49.63
N MET A 4 -33.53 78.35 -50.10
CA MET A 4 -32.79 79.36 -49.31
C MET A 4 -33.63 79.77 -48.04
N ASP A 5 -33.26 80.61 -47.07
CA ASP A 5 -32.27 81.69 -46.94
C ASP A 5 -32.17 82.04 -45.41
N GLN A 6 -31.47 83.03 -44.82
CA GLN A 6 -30.62 84.13 -45.28
C GLN A 6 -29.72 84.64 -44.11
N ASN A 7 -28.70 85.44 -44.45
CA ASN A 7 -28.24 86.66 -43.74
C ASN A 7 -27.50 86.67 -42.37
N GLN A 8 -26.32 87.31 -42.43
CA GLN A 8 -25.89 88.49 -41.65
C GLN A 8 -25.26 88.46 -40.23
N ASN A 9 -24.25 89.35 -40.14
CA ASN A 9 -23.78 90.17 -39.01
C ASN A 9 -23.07 89.53 -37.80
N GLN A 10 -21.76 89.81 -37.75
CA GLN A 10 -21.02 90.06 -36.51
C GLN A 10 -21.62 91.26 -35.75
N PRO A 11 -21.33 91.42 -34.44
CA PRO A 11 -20.23 92.33 -34.11
C PRO A 11 -19.36 91.93 -32.88
N GLN A 12 -18.13 92.45 -32.92
CA GLN A 12 -17.30 92.90 -31.78
C GLN A 12 -16.95 91.93 -30.62
N ASN A 13 -15.68 91.51 -30.66
CA ASN A 13 -14.75 91.21 -29.56
C ASN A 13 -15.11 91.78 -28.16
N HIS A 14 -15.03 90.93 -27.13
CA HIS A 14 -14.64 91.30 -25.77
C HIS A 14 -13.57 90.33 -25.24
N SER A 15 -12.68 90.83 -24.39
CA SER A 15 -11.48 90.13 -23.90
C SER A 15 -11.65 89.60 -22.47
N MET A 16 -10.62 88.89 -21.95
CA MET A 16 -10.56 88.06 -20.74
C MET A 16 -11.26 86.69 -20.88
N GLY A 17 -10.64 85.56 -20.49
CA GLY A 17 -9.27 85.36 -19.98
C GLY A 17 -9.05 83.91 -19.54
N GLY A 18 -7.82 83.56 -19.10
CA GLY A 18 -7.56 82.33 -18.34
C GLY A 18 -6.97 81.12 -19.08
N GLY A 19 -6.68 81.21 -20.39
CA GLY A 19 -5.99 80.15 -21.12
C GLY A 19 -4.56 79.93 -20.63
N ARG A 20 -4.33 78.89 -19.81
CA ARG A 20 -2.99 78.45 -19.39
C ARG A 20 -2.19 77.95 -20.60
N ARG A 21 -1.41 78.85 -21.21
CA ARG A 21 -0.49 78.49 -22.31
C ARG A 21 0.47 77.39 -21.82
N PRO A 22 0.68 76.30 -22.58
CA PRO A 22 1.82 75.42 -22.32
C PRO A 22 3.11 76.26 -22.46
N PRO A 23 4.13 76.02 -21.62
CA PRO A 23 5.35 76.82 -21.65
C PRO A 23 6.06 76.69 -23.01
N GLU A 24 6.51 77.80 -23.58
CA GLU A 24 7.25 77.82 -24.84
C GLU A 24 8.64 77.18 -24.67
N LEU A 25 8.68 75.85 -24.85
CA LEU A 25 9.90 75.06 -24.83
C LEU A 25 10.79 75.47 -26.01
N LYS A 26 11.90 76.16 -25.70
CA LYS A 26 12.94 76.57 -26.66
C LYS A 26 13.24 75.43 -27.66
N PRO A 27 13.47 75.70 -28.96
CA PRO A 27 13.48 74.68 -30.02
C PRO A 27 14.60 73.61 -29.95
N GLY A 28 15.52 73.68 -28.98
CA GLY A 28 16.45 72.59 -28.63
C GLY A 28 15.97 71.70 -27.47
N THR A 29 15.08 72.20 -26.59
CA THR A 29 14.62 71.48 -25.39
C THR A 29 13.70 70.33 -25.75
N LEU A 30 12.84 70.47 -26.77
CA LEU A 30 11.95 69.39 -27.22
C LEU A 30 12.74 68.16 -27.68
N LYS A 31 13.85 68.36 -28.41
CA LYS A 31 14.76 67.27 -28.82
C LYS A 31 15.43 66.60 -27.61
N LYS A 32 15.81 67.35 -26.57
CA LYS A 32 16.35 66.79 -25.32
C LYS A 32 15.31 66.00 -24.53
N ILE A 33 14.05 66.47 -24.48
CA ILE A 33 12.94 65.76 -23.84
C ILE A 33 12.63 64.45 -24.59
N ILE A 34 12.54 64.47 -25.92
CA ILE A 34 12.33 63.27 -26.73
C ILE A 34 13.48 62.27 -26.54
N PHE A 35 14.74 62.73 -26.60
CA PHE A 35 15.90 61.86 -26.38
C PHE A 35 15.90 61.27 -24.96
N GLY A 36 15.59 62.07 -23.93
CA GLY A 36 15.47 61.59 -22.55
C GLY A 36 14.32 60.59 -22.35
N ALA A 37 13.17 60.80 -23.00
CA ALA A 37 12.05 59.87 -22.97
C ALA A 37 12.37 58.55 -23.68
N VAL A 38 13.00 58.60 -24.86
CA VAL A 38 13.47 57.40 -25.57
C VAL A 38 14.52 56.65 -24.74
N ALA A 39 15.49 57.35 -24.15
CA ALA A 39 16.48 56.74 -23.27
C ALA A 39 15.83 56.09 -22.02
N ALA A 40 14.84 56.74 -21.40
CA ALA A 40 14.10 56.17 -20.28
C ALA A 40 13.30 54.92 -20.68
N VAL A 41 12.62 54.93 -21.83
CA VAL A 41 11.90 53.76 -22.36
C VAL A 41 12.86 52.60 -22.65
N VAL A 42 14.02 52.87 -23.25
CA VAL A 42 15.06 51.86 -23.49
C VAL A 42 15.59 51.29 -22.17
N VAL A 43 15.89 52.13 -21.18
CA VAL A 43 16.36 51.67 -19.86
C VAL A 43 15.30 50.85 -19.13
N ILE A 44 14.02 51.20 -19.22
CA ILE A 44 12.91 50.41 -18.64
C ILE A 44 12.76 49.06 -19.34
N TYR A 45 12.84 49.02 -20.67
CA TYR A 45 12.77 47.79 -21.48
C TYR A 45 13.97 46.85 -21.24
N VAL A 46 15.16 47.42 -21.09
CA VAL A 46 16.38 46.70 -20.71
C VAL A 46 16.30 46.19 -19.26
N GLY A 47 15.75 46.99 -18.35
CA GLY A 47 15.53 46.60 -16.95
C GLY A 47 14.54 45.45 -16.80
N SER A 48 13.40 45.51 -17.49
CA SER A 48 12.38 44.44 -17.42
C SER A 48 12.85 43.11 -18.02
N THR A 49 13.73 43.14 -19.03
CA THR A 49 14.33 41.94 -19.63
C THR A 49 15.52 41.37 -18.84
N SER A 50 15.98 42.05 -17.78
CA SER A 50 17.12 41.64 -16.94
C SER A 50 16.73 40.76 -15.73
N PHE A 51 15.44 40.66 -15.38
CA PHE A 51 14.96 39.78 -14.32
C PHE A 51 14.38 38.48 -14.88
N TYR A 52 14.55 37.37 -14.17
CA TYR A 52 13.93 36.08 -14.48
C TYR A 52 13.74 35.25 -13.21
N THR A 53 12.76 34.35 -13.22
CA THR A 53 12.47 33.44 -12.10
C THR A 53 12.67 32.00 -12.58
N VAL A 54 13.24 31.15 -11.73
CA VAL A 54 13.43 29.72 -11.96
C VAL A 54 12.55 28.95 -10.98
N GLN A 55 11.80 27.96 -11.45
CA GLN A 55 10.89 27.16 -10.62
C GLN A 55 11.65 26.12 -9.78
N GLU A 56 11.03 25.62 -8.70
CA GLU A 56 11.64 24.65 -7.77
C GLU A 56 12.10 23.33 -8.44
N GLN A 57 11.46 22.95 -9.55
CA GLN A 57 11.79 21.74 -10.32
C GLN A 57 12.78 22.01 -11.47
N GLU A 58 13.14 23.27 -11.70
CA GLU A 58 13.99 23.71 -12.80
C GLU A 58 15.38 24.16 -12.30
N ARG A 59 16.35 24.11 -13.23
CA ARG A 59 17.62 24.83 -13.12
C ARG A 59 17.85 25.64 -14.38
N ALA A 60 18.48 26.80 -14.24
CA ALA A 60 18.82 27.69 -15.33
C ALA A 60 20.30 27.57 -15.72
N ALA A 61 20.58 27.29 -16.99
CA ALA A 61 21.89 27.50 -17.59
C ALA A 61 21.99 28.96 -18.07
N ILE A 62 22.99 29.69 -17.57
CA ILE A 62 23.34 31.03 -18.05
C ILE A 62 24.36 30.89 -19.17
N LEU A 63 23.98 31.32 -20.37
CA LEU A 63 24.86 31.41 -21.53
C LEU A 63 25.35 32.86 -21.67
N THR A 64 26.66 33.09 -21.63
CA THR A 64 27.28 34.40 -21.91
C THR A 64 27.87 34.35 -23.32
N PHE A 65 27.37 35.19 -24.24
CA PHE A 65 27.68 35.14 -25.68
C PHE A 65 27.61 33.72 -26.29
N GLY A 66 26.60 32.94 -25.91
CA GLY A 66 26.37 31.57 -26.42
C GLY A 66 27.25 30.47 -25.81
N LYS A 67 28.17 30.80 -24.90
CA LYS A 67 28.93 29.82 -24.11
C LYS A 67 28.32 29.63 -22.74
N TYR A 68 28.21 28.38 -22.28
CA TYR A 68 27.87 28.06 -20.89
C TYR A 68 28.79 28.79 -19.92
N SER A 69 28.22 29.49 -18.95
CA SER A 69 28.94 30.38 -18.04
C SER A 69 28.71 30.06 -16.57
N ASN A 70 27.48 29.67 -16.19
CA ASN A 70 27.14 29.24 -14.83
C ASN A 70 25.79 28.49 -14.85
N GLU A 71 25.51 27.69 -13.82
CA GLU A 71 24.14 27.24 -13.51
C GLU A 71 23.53 28.11 -12.38
N THR A 72 22.21 28.03 -12.23
CA THR A 72 21.44 28.78 -11.24
C THR A 72 20.23 27.96 -10.81
N SER A 73 20.01 27.89 -9.50
CA SER A 73 18.92 27.14 -8.85
C SER A 73 17.57 27.84 -8.99
N ALA A 74 16.53 27.27 -8.37
CA ALA A 74 15.26 27.93 -8.13
C ALA A 74 15.42 29.28 -7.41
N GLY A 75 14.55 30.25 -7.74
CA GLY A 75 14.56 31.60 -7.15
C GLY A 75 14.34 32.73 -8.16
N LEU A 76 14.38 33.96 -7.67
CA LEU A 76 14.40 35.18 -8.50
C LEU A 76 15.84 35.60 -8.76
N HIS A 77 16.22 35.74 -10.03
CA HIS A 77 17.59 36.00 -10.45
C HIS A 77 17.69 37.17 -11.44
N PHE A 78 18.88 37.76 -11.47
CA PHE A 78 19.25 38.84 -12.39
C PHE A 78 20.21 38.30 -13.44
N LYS A 79 20.01 38.67 -14.70
CA LYS A 79 20.91 38.41 -15.83
C LYS A 79 21.24 39.73 -16.52
N TRP A 80 22.36 39.77 -17.22
CA TRP A 80 22.61 40.86 -18.17
C TRP A 80 21.59 40.78 -19.33
N PRO A 81 21.15 41.93 -19.87
CA PRO A 81 20.17 41.96 -20.94
C PRO A 81 20.71 41.33 -22.23
N TYR A 82 19.79 40.89 -23.08
CA TYR A 82 20.10 40.41 -24.43
C TYR A 82 20.83 41.51 -25.23
N PRO A 83 21.90 41.21 -25.99
CA PRO A 83 22.41 39.89 -26.36
C PRO A 83 23.56 39.36 -25.50
N ILE A 84 23.87 39.99 -24.35
CA ILE A 84 25.06 39.62 -23.54
C ILE A 84 24.86 38.25 -22.88
N GLN A 85 23.69 38.05 -22.27
CA GLN A 85 23.31 36.78 -21.65
C GLN A 85 21.96 36.25 -22.14
N GLN A 86 21.90 34.94 -22.28
CA GLN A 86 20.70 34.15 -22.50
C GLN A 86 20.55 33.15 -21.35
N VAL A 87 19.31 32.80 -21.01
CA VAL A 87 18.99 31.78 -20.01
C VAL A 87 18.20 30.68 -20.70
N ILE A 88 18.54 29.43 -20.40
CA ILE A 88 17.76 28.23 -20.75
C ILE A 88 17.41 27.54 -19.44
N THR A 89 16.12 27.40 -19.13
CA THR A 89 15.66 26.54 -18.03
C THR A 89 15.48 25.11 -18.50
N VAL A 90 15.84 24.16 -17.65
CA VAL A 90 15.60 22.72 -17.85
C VAL A 90 15.07 22.10 -16.55
N PRO A 91 14.18 21.08 -16.62
CA PRO A 91 13.51 20.51 -15.44
C PRO A 91 14.41 19.51 -14.68
N ALA A 92 15.60 19.94 -14.25
CA ALA A 92 16.67 19.04 -13.80
C ALA A 92 16.37 18.28 -12.49
N GLU A 93 15.55 18.82 -11.59
CA GLU A 93 15.15 18.13 -10.36
C GLU A 93 13.89 17.26 -10.54
N LEU A 94 13.21 17.38 -11.69
CA LEU A 94 12.06 16.54 -12.03
C LEU A 94 12.54 15.16 -12.51
N THR A 95 11.92 14.09 -11.98
CA THR A 95 12.07 12.75 -12.55
C THR A 95 11.19 12.63 -13.79
N GLN A 96 11.82 12.68 -14.96
CA GLN A 96 11.20 12.44 -16.25
C GLN A 96 11.05 10.92 -16.50
N ARG A 97 10.13 10.57 -17.40
CA ARG A 97 9.87 9.19 -17.82
C ARG A 97 9.87 9.15 -19.35
N ILE A 98 10.55 8.15 -19.91
CA ILE A 98 10.47 7.87 -21.34
C ILE A 98 9.99 6.43 -21.56
N HIS A 99 8.97 6.31 -22.40
CA HIS A 99 8.33 5.05 -22.77
C HIS A 99 9.01 4.48 -24.01
N ILE A 100 9.36 3.20 -23.94
CA ILE A 100 10.06 2.42 -24.97
C ILE A 100 9.15 1.25 -25.34
N GLY A 101 8.97 1.03 -26.63
CA GLY A 101 8.05 0.00 -27.16
C GLY A 101 6.65 0.51 -27.45
N TYR A 102 6.23 1.63 -26.86
CA TYR A 102 4.93 2.24 -27.10
C TYR A 102 4.90 3.76 -26.90
N ARG A 103 3.89 4.41 -27.47
CA ARG A 103 3.51 5.81 -27.28
C ARG A 103 2.20 5.89 -26.50
N GLN A 104 2.18 6.63 -25.39
CA GLN A 104 0.95 6.99 -24.71
C GLN A 104 0.37 8.28 -25.30
N GLU A 105 -0.81 8.20 -25.91
CA GLU A 105 -1.54 9.37 -26.41
C GLU A 105 -2.89 9.48 -25.67
N GLY A 106 -2.90 10.31 -24.63
CA GLY A 106 -4.01 10.40 -23.70
C GLY A 106 -4.18 9.14 -22.87
N SER A 107 -5.31 8.45 -23.06
CA SER A 107 -5.64 7.16 -22.42
C SER A 107 -5.28 5.94 -23.28
N GLU A 108 -4.84 6.13 -24.53
CA GLU A 108 -4.55 5.04 -25.46
C GLU A 108 -3.05 4.76 -25.53
N SER A 109 -2.70 3.48 -25.66
CA SER A 109 -1.33 2.99 -25.78
C SER A 109 -1.12 2.47 -27.20
N ILE A 110 -0.33 3.19 -27.99
CA ILE A 110 -0.04 2.85 -29.39
C ILE A 110 1.30 2.11 -29.41
N PRO A 111 1.35 0.81 -29.77
CA PRO A 111 2.60 0.06 -29.86
C PRO A 111 3.51 0.61 -30.97
N VAL A 112 4.81 0.49 -30.76
CA VAL A 112 5.88 0.92 -31.67
C VAL A 112 6.78 -0.28 -31.92
N ASP A 113 6.37 -1.13 -32.87
CA ASP A 113 6.97 -2.44 -33.14
C ASP A 113 8.50 -2.39 -33.36
N GLU A 114 9.02 -1.32 -33.97
CA GLU A 114 10.46 -1.11 -34.18
C GLU A 114 11.27 -1.02 -32.85
N GLU A 115 10.65 -0.51 -31.80
CA GLU A 115 11.23 -0.46 -30.44
C GLU A 115 10.92 -1.73 -29.64
N ALA A 116 9.68 -2.23 -29.73
CA ALA A 116 9.15 -3.29 -28.88
C ALA A 116 9.55 -4.70 -29.31
N MET A 117 9.53 -5.00 -30.62
CA MET A 117 9.73 -6.36 -31.12
C MET A 117 11.21 -6.72 -31.23
N MET A 118 11.61 -7.83 -30.63
CA MET A 118 12.97 -8.34 -30.71
C MET A 118 13.02 -9.87 -30.73
N ILE A 119 14.21 -10.41 -31.00
CA ILE A 119 14.48 -11.84 -31.02
C ILE A 119 15.31 -12.18 -29.77
N THR A 120 14.94 -13.23 -29.05
CA THR A 120 15.65 -13.75 -27.88
C THR A 120 16.85 -14.61 -28.28
N GLY A 121 17.72 -14.93 -27.32
CA GLY A 121 18.87 -15.82 -27.53
C GLY A 121 18.52 -17.28 -27.88
N ASP A 122 17.24 -17.65 -27.82
CA ASP A 122 16.69 -18.92 -28.31
C ASP A 122 15.74 -18.75 -29.52
N GLU A 123 16.00 -17.73 -30.34
CA GLU A 123 15.37 -17.43 -31.65
C GLU A 123 13.86 -17.10 -31.62
N ASN A 124 13.24 -17.01 -30.44
CA ASN A 124 11.84 -16.62 -30.30
C ASN A 124 11.66 -15.10 -30.47
N ILE A 125 10.54 -14.70 -31.08
CA ILE A 125 10.13 -13.29 -31.13
C ILE A 125 9.44 -12.93 -29.82
N VAL A 126 9.72 -11.75 -29.28
CA VAL A 126 9.10 -11.19 -28.07
C VAL A 126 8.86 -9.69 -28.25
N SER A 127 7.77 -9.18 -27.67
CA SER A 127 7.51 -7.75 -27.49
C SER A 127 7.82 -7.38 -26.04
N ALA A 128 8.58 -6.31 -25.81
CA ALA A 128 8.91 -5.85 -24.45
C ALA A 128 8.73 -4.34 -24.28
N ASP A 129 7.76 -3.94 -23.47
CA ASP A 129 7.45 -2.55 -23.16
C ASP A 129 8.16 -2.09 -21.89
N ALA A 130 8.86 -0.95 -21.94
CA ALA A 130 9.66 -0.46 -20.83
C ALA A 130 9.46 1.04 -20.56
N VAL A 131 9.64 1.42 -19.30
CA VAL A 131 9.72 2.81 -18.85
C VAL A 131 11.09 3.04 -18.22
N VAL A 132 11.87 3.93 -18.82
CA VAL A 132 13.12 4.43 -18.21
C VAL A 132 12.80 5.70 -17.43
N GLN A 133 13.13 5.71 -16.15
CA GLN A 133 13.03 6.88 -15.28
C GLN A 133 14.39 7.57 -15.19
N TRP A 134 14.43 8.87 -15.44
CA TRP A 134 15.67 9.62 -15.58
C TRP A 134 15.52 11.07 -15.11
N LYS A 135 16.64 11.75 -14.90
CA LYS A 135 16.69 13.21 -14.66
C LYS A 135 17.98 13.81 -15.21
N ILE A 136 18.07 15.15 -15.28
CA ILE A 136 19.28 15.83 -15.73
C ILE A 136 20.21 16.04 -14.52
N SER A 137 21.40 15.45 -14.55
CA SER A 137 22.42 15.61 -13.51
C SER A 137 23.52 16.61 -13.86
N ASN A 138 23.76 16.89 -15.14
CA ASN A 138 24.69 17.93 -15.60
C ASN A 138 24.09 18.65 -16.82
N ILE A 139 23.77 19.93 -16.65
CA ILE A 139 23.09 20.74 -17.66
C ILE A 139 24.03 21.13 -18.81
N HIS A 140 25.32 21.36 -18.53
CA HIS A 140 26.31 21.63 -19.59
C HIS A 140 26.37 20.46 -20.57
N ASP A 141 26.56 19.26 -20.04
CA ASP A 141 26.71 18.06 -20.85
C ASP A 141 25.42 17.71 -21.61
N TYR A 142 24.26 17.94 -20.98
CA TYR A 142 22.94 17.77 -21.60
C TYR A 142 22.68 18.73 -22.77
N LEU A 143 23.13 19.99 -22.68
CA LEU A 143 22.88 21.01 -23.72
C LEU A 143 23.93 21.02 -24.85
N TYR A 144 25.12 20.47 -24.65
CA TYR A 144 26.24 20.61 -25.60
C TYR A 144 26.81 19.30 -26.17
N ASN A 145 26.68 18.16 -25.49
CA ASN A 145 27.29 16.91 -25.98
C ASN A 145 26.37 16.13 -26.96
N ILE A 146 25.05 16.34 -26.91
CA ILE A 146 24.04 15.69 -27.75
C ILE A 146 22.96 16.70 -28.16
N SER A 147 22.47 16.60 -29.41
CA SER A 147 21.46 17.53 -29.97
C SER A 147 20.02 17.21 -29.56
N ASP A 148 19.71 15.94 -29.32
CA ASP A 148 18.42 15.46 -28.82
C ASP A 148 18.66 14.35 -27.80
N ALA A 149 18.53 14.71 -26.53
CA ALA A 149 18.82 13.84 -25.40
C ALA A 149 17.73 12.78 -25.17
N GLU A 150 16.48 13.06 -25.52
CA GLU A 150 15.37 12.11 -25.36
C GLU A 150 15.41 11.05 -26.46
N GLN A 151 15.65 11.44 -27.72
CA GLN A 151 15.83 10.48 -28.81
C GLN A 151 17.13 9.68 -28.65
N PHE A 152 18.21 10.28 -28.13
CA PHE A 152 19.41 9.51 -27.76
C PHE A 152 19.08 8.46 -26.70
N LEU A 153 18.40 8.84 -25.60
CA LEU A 153 18.06 7.93 -24.51
C LEU A 153 17.13 6.81 -25.00
N ARG A 154 16.15 7.13 -25.85
CA ARG A 154 15.25 6.17 -26.54
C ARG A 154 16.04 5.12 -27.33
N ASN A 155 16.94 5.58 -28.21
CA ASN A 155 17.78 4.72 -29.03
C ASN A 155 18.72 3.85 -28.16
N ALA A 156 19.33 4.44 -27.13
CA ALA A 156 20.22 3.75 -26.20
C ALA A 156 19.49 2.71 -25.34
N ALA A 157 18.24 2.98 -24.94
CA ALA A 157 17.39 2.07 -24.21
C ALA A 157 16.97 0.88 -25.07
N SER A 158 16.37 1.11 -26.24
CA SER A 158 16.01 0.00 -27.16
C SER A 158 17.24 -0.84 -27.54
N SER A 159 18.39 -0.22 -27.83
CA SER A 159 19.66 -0.93 -28.09
C SER A 159 20.20 -1.71 -26.88
N SER A 160 19.89 -1.29 -25.66
CA SER A 160 20.32 -1.99 -24.44
C SER A 160 19.37 -3.13 -24.07
N ILE A 161 18.06 -2.91 -24.15
CA ILE A 161 17.03 -3.93 -24.00
C ILE A 161 17.24 -5.06 -25.01
N ARG A 162 17.30 -4.74 -26.31
CA ARG A 162 17.47 -5.70 -27.40
C ARG A 162 18.79 -6.48 -27.32
N ALA A 163 19.86 -5.85 -26.82
CA ALA A 163 21.14 -6.55 -26.60
C ALA A 163 21.14 -7.51 -25.40
N VAL A 164 20.42 -7.19 -24.32
CA VAL A 164 20.32 -8.09 -23.15
C VAL A 164 19.31 -9.22 -23.43
N ILE A 165 18.11 -8.91 -23.93
CA ILE A 165 17.08 -9.91 -24.26
C ILE A 165 17.56 -10.87 -25.37
N GLY A 166 18.31 -10.37 -26.37
CA GLY A 166 18.98 -11.22 -27.37
C GLY A 166 20.11 -12.12 -26.83
N SER A 167 20.46 -12.02 -25.54
CA SER A 167 21.39 -12.94 -24.86
C SER A 167 20.69 -13.90 -23.88
N GLU A 168 19.38 -13.74 -23.68
CA GLU A 168 18.57 -14.49 -22.72
C GLU A 168 17.52 -15.35 -23.43
N LYS A 169 16.96 -16.34 -22.74
CA LYS A 169 15.90 -17.22 -23.26
C LYS A 169 14.51 -16.63 -23.02
N LEU A 170 13.54 -16.93 -23.90
CA LEU A 170 12.15 -16.47 -23.74
C LEU A 170 11.56 -16.86 -22.37
N ASP A 171 11.63 -18.15 -22.01
CA ASP A 171 11.07 -18.68 -20.74
C ASP A 171 11.68 -17.97 -19.51
N TYR A 172 12.95 -17.55 -19.57
CA TYR A 172 13.59 -16.77 -18.50
C TYR A 172 13.17 -15.29 -18.52
N ALA A 173 13.05 -14.68 -19.70
CA ALA A 173 12.68 -13.27 -19.85
C ALA A 173 11.23 -12.98 -19.40
N ILE A 174 10.30 -13.92 -19.61
CA ILE A 174 8.89 -13.76 -19.22
C ILE A 174 8.57 -14.21 -17.78
N THR A 175 9.51 -14.88 -17.09
CA THR A 175 9.34 -15.37 -15.71
C THR A 175 10.32 -14.71 -14.74
N ASP A 176 11.17 -15.49 -14.06
CA ASP A 176 12.01 -15.05 -12.93
C ASP A 176 13.16 -14.10 -13.35
N GLY A 177 13.52 -14.09 -14.63
CA GLY A 177 14.65 -13.31 -15.15
C GLY A 177 14.38 -11.81 -15.28
N LYS A 178 13.12 -11.36 -15.26
CA LYS A 178 12.71 -9.97 -15.50
C LYS A 178 13.53 -8.95 -14.71
N THR A 179 13.69 -9.15 -13.40
CA THR A 179 14.49 -8.27 -12.52
C THR A 179 15.98 -8.26 -12.88
N VAL A 180 16.55 -9.42 -13.22
CA VAL A 180 17.98 -9.54 -13.60
C VAL A 180 18.23 -8.85 -14.95
N ILE A 181 17.28 -8.94 -15.89
CA ILE A 181 17.33 -8.25 -17.17
C ILE A 181 17.23 -6.73 -16.96
N GLN A 182 16.36 -6.25 -16.05
CA GLN A 182 16.29 -4.82 -15.71
C GLN A 182 17.65 -4.28 -15.23
N ASP A 183 18.32 -4.97 -14.30
CA ASP A 183 19.62 -4.53 -13.80
C ASP A 183 20.73 -4.57 -14.87
N LYS A 184 20.79 -5.62 -15.70
CA LYS A 184 21.72 -5.70 -16.83
C LYS A 184 21.51 -4.56 -17.84
N VAL A 185 20.25 -4.22 -18.15
CA VAL A 185 19.92 -3.11 -19.05
C VAL A 185 20.24 -1.76 -18.40
N ARG A 186 19.99 -1.61 -17.09
CA ARG A 186 20.33 -0.40 -16.31
C ARG A 186 21.84 -0.15 -16.29
N GLU A 187 22.63 -1.19 -16.07
CA GLU A 187 24.10 -1.14 -16.13
C GLU A 187 24.59 -0.73 -17.53
N LYS A 188 24.10 -1.40 -18.59
CA LYS A 188 24.46 -1.09 -19.99
C LYS A 188 24.02 0.32 -20.42
N LEU A 189 22.89 0.82 -19.92
CA LEU A 189 22.47 2.20 -20.08
C LEU A 189 23.42 3.18 -19.38
N ILE A 190 23.86 2.88 -18.15
CA ILE A 190 24.84 3.69 -17.41
C ILE A 190 26.20 3.70 -18.11
N GLU A 191 26.64 2.58 -18.70
CA GLU A 191 27.87 2.52 -19.52
C GLU A 191 27.79 3.44 -20.74
N LEU A 192 26.72 3.33 -21.54
CA LEU A 192 26.49 4.22 -22.69
C LEU A 192 26.39 5.68 -22.26
N GLN A 193 25.70 5.95 -21.15
CA GLN A 193 25.52 7.27 -20.58
C GLN A 193 26.85 7.93 -20.19
N ALA A 194 27.74 7.17 -19.54
CA ALA A 194 29.08 7.63 -19.17
C ALA A 194 29.99 7.80 -20.41
N LYS A 195 29.87 6.92 -21.41
CA LYS A 195 30.64 6.94 -22.66
C LYS A 195 30.35 8.16 -23.53
N TYR A 196 29.07 8.53 -23.67
CA TYR A 196 28.63 9.69 -24.46
C TYR A 196 28.47 10.98 -23.64
N LYS A 197 28.58 10.91 -22.31
CA LYS A 197 28.50 12.05 -21.37
C LYS A 197 27.29 12.95 -21.63
N THR A 198 26.09 12.40 -21.58
CA THR A 198 24.87 13.12 -22.02
C THR A 198 24.25 14.02 -20.94
N GLY A 199 24.87 14.10 -19.76
CA GLY A 199 24.34 14.84 -18.61
C GLY A 199 23.14 14.21 -17.90
N ILE A 200 22.44 13.28 -18.54
CA ILE A 200 21.37 12.45 -17.92
C ILE A 200 21.91 11.57 -16.79
N GLN A 201 21.09 11.36 -15.75
CA GLN A 201 21.21 10.28 -14.78
C GLN A 201 20.01 9.32 -14.96
N ILE A 202 20.31 8.03 -15.15
CA ILE A 202 19.31 6.96 -15.09
C ILE A 202 19.00 6.67 -13.62
N ILE A 203 17.72 6.67 -13.27
CA ILE A 203 17.24 6.37 -11.92
C ILE A 203 16.84 4.90 -11.84
N ASP A 204 15.98 4.46 -12.76
CA ASP A 204 15.39 3.11 -12.77
C ASP A 204 14.93 2.73 -14.19
N ILE A 205 14.78 1.43 -14.47
CA ILE A 205 14.13 0.91 -15.67
C ILE A 205 13.15 -0.20 -15.28
N LYS A 206 11.91 -0.09 -15.72
CA LYS A 206 10.87 -1.09 -15.46
C LYS A 206 10.25 -1.57 -16.76
N PHE A 207 10.34 -2.87 -17.01
CA PHE A 207 9.46 -3.51 -17.98
C PHE A 207 8.04 -3.55 -17.41
N GLN A 208 7.06 -3.09 -18.18
CA GLN A 208 5.66 -3.36 -17.88
C GLN A 208 5.38 -4.80 -18.26
N ASP A 209 5.41 -5.10 -19.54
CA ASP A 209 5.09 -6.43 -20.08
C ASP A 209 6.20 -6.92 -21.00
N ILE A 210 6.38 -8.25 -21.01
CA ILE A 210 7.30 -8.98 -21.89
C ILE A 210 6.50 -10.19 -22.36
N GLU A 211 5.95 -10.13 -23.57
CA GLU A 211 5.04 -11.15 -24.10
C GLU A 211 5.45 -11.62 -25.51
N PRO A 212 5.21 -12.90 -25.87
CA PRO A 212 5.27 -13.33 -27.26
C PRO A 212 4.32 -12.49 -28.14
N PRO A 213 4.64 -12.29 -29.44
CA PRO A 213 3.78 -11.51 -30.33
C PRO A 213 2.37 -12.13 -30.44
N SER A 214 1.37 -11.27 -30.65
CA SER A 214 -0.03 -11.64 -30.66
C SER A 214 -0.37 -12.64 -31.79
N GLY A 215 -1.03 -13.74 -31.42
CA GLY A 215 -1.42 -14.81 -32.34
C GLY A 215 -1.44 -16.19 -31.68
N GLN A 216 -1.54 -17.23 -32.52
CA GLN A 216 -1.69 -18.64 -32.10
C GLN A 216 -0.56 -19.13 -31.16
N VAL A 217 0.65 -18.57 -31.30
CA VAL A 217 1.81 -18.90 -30.47
C VAL A 217 1.59 -18.49 -29.02
N ALA A 218 1.07 -17.28 -28.76
CA ALA A 218 0.80 -16.79 -27.42
C ALA A 218 -0.29 -17.61 -26.70
N GLU A 219 -1.29 -18.09 -27.44
CA GLU A 219 -2.34 -18.98 -26.89
C GLU A 219 -1.77 -20.33 -26.47
N ALA A 220 -0.95 -20.97 -27.31
CA ALA A 220 -0.28 -22.24 -26.97
C ALA A 220 0.70 -22.11 -25.79
N PHE A 221 1.45 -21.01 -25.68
CA PHE A 221 2.29 -20.76 -24.49
C PHE A 221 1.46 -20.55 -23.22
N ARG A 222 0.34 -19.82 -23.30
CA ARG A 222 -0.60 -19.68 -22.18
C ARG A 222 -1.19 -21.02 -21.76
N GLU A 223 -1.54 -21.91 -22.70
CA GLU A 223 -1.98 -23.28 -22.39
C GLU A 223 -0.89 -24.08 -21.65
N VAL A 224 0.37 -24.03 -22.10
CA VAL A 224 1.49 -24.72 -21.42
C VAL A 224 1.73 -24.19 -20.01
N THR A 225 1.65 -22.88 -19.79
CA THR A 225 1.76 -22.28 -18.45
C THR A 225 0.59 -22.70 -17.55
N ASN A 226 -0.65 -22.60 -18.05
CA ASN A 226 -1.84 -23.07 -17.34
C ASN A 226 -1.74 -24.55 -16.97
N ALA A 227 -1.20 -25.40 -17.85
CA ALA A 227 -0.97 -26.82 -17.56
C ALA A 227 0.14 -27.06 -16.51
N ARG A 228 1.21 -26.24 -16.48
CA ARG A 228 2.21 -26.24 -15.40
C ARG A 228 1.58 -25.85 -14.06
N GLU A 229 0.75 -24.81 -14.03
CA GLU A 229 0.03 -24.36 -12.82
C GLU A 229 -1.01 -25.38 -12.34
N GLU A 230 -1.79 -25.97 -13.24
CA GLU A 230 -2.78 -26.99 -12.90
C GLU A 230 -2.10 -28.27 -12.38
N LYS A 231 -0.96 -28.68 -12.96
CA LYS A 231 -0.10 -29.76 -12.42
C LYS A 231 0.36 -29.45 -10.99
N ASN A 232 0.91 -28.25 -10.76
CA ASN A 232 1.38 -27.86 -9.42
C ASN A 232 0.21 -27.79 -8.42
N THR A 233 -0.95 -27.30 -8.85
CA THR A 233 -2.19 -27.28 -8.08
C THR A 233 -2.68 -28.69 -7.74
N LYS A 234 -2.62 -29.64 -8.68
CA LYS A 234 -2.94 -31.05 -8.45
C LYS A 234 -1.98 -31.71 -7.45
N ILE A 235 -0.68 -31.42 -7.53
CA ILE A 235 0.33 -31.90 -6.57
C ILE A 235 0.05 -31.33 -5.17
N ASN A 236 -0.18 -30.02 -5.05
CA ASN A 236 -0.47 -29.35 -3.78
C ASN A 236 -1.79 -29.86 -3.16
N ASN A 237 -2.82 -30.11 -3.97
CA ASN A 237 -4.08 -30.70 -3.51
C ASN A 237 -3.93 -32.17 -3.07
N ALA A 238 -3.11 -32.96 -3.75
CA ALA A 238 -2.80 -34.32 -3.33
C ALA A 238 -2.04 -34.35 -1.99
N ALA A 239 -1.00 -33.51 -1.85
CA ALA A 239 -0.27 -33.35 -0.59
C ALA A 239 -1.17 -32.84 0.54
N LYS A 240 -2.09 -31.91 0.27
CA LYS A 240 -3.10 -31.46 1.23
C LYS A 240 -4.04 -32.59 1.66
N TYR A 241 -4.49 -33.43 0.73
CA TYR A 241 -5.34 -34.58 1.02
C TYR A 241 -4.62 -35.62 1.88
N GLU A 242 -3.36 -35.93 1.60
CA GLU A 242 -2.55 -36.83 2.42
C GLU A 242 -2.35 -36.29 3.85
N ASN A 243 -2.00 -35.01 3.97
CA ASN A 243 -1.76 -34.33 5.25
C ASN A 243 -3.04 -34.08 6.08
N ASP A 244 -4.24 -34.12 5.49
CA ASP A 244 -5.50 -34.19 6.25
C ASP A 244 -5.82 -35.63 6.67
N ARG A 245 -5.84 -36.56 5.70
CA ARG A 245 -6.39 -37.90 5.89
C ARG A 245 -5.54 -38.77 6.80
N ILE A 246 -4.22 -38.71 6.72
CA ILE A 246 -3.34 -39.55 7.56
C ILE A 246 -3.39 -39.12 9.04
N PRO A 247 -3.21 -37.83 9.41
CA PRO A 247 -3.35 -37.40 10.80
C PRO A 247 -4.76 -37.60 11.34
N LYS A 248 -5.80 -37.34 10.54
CA LYS A 248 -7.19 -37.57 10.96
C LYS A 248 -7.48 -39.04 11.27
N ALA A 249 -7.11 -39.96 10.38
CA ALA A 249 -7.29 -41.40 10.62
C ALA A 249 -6.48 -41.90 11.83
N ARG A 250 -5.27 -41.37 12.06
CA ARG A 250 -4.48 -41.65 13.28
C ARG A 250 -5.15 -41.10 14.54
N GLY A 251 -5.70 -39.90 14.50
CA GLY A 251 -6.44 -39.28 15.60
C GLY A 251 -7.73 -40.04 15.94
N GLU A 252 -8.49 -40.45 14.94
CA GLU A 252 -9.69 -41.30 15.09
C GLU A 252 -9.33 -42.67 15.70
N ALA A 253 -8.23 -43.30 15.26
CA ALA A 253 -7.75 -44.56 15.81
C ALA A 253 -7.25 -44.43 17.26
N GLN A 254 -6.48 -43.39 17.59
CA GLN A 254 -6.04 -43.15 18.97
C GLN A 254 -7.24 -42.83 19.87
N ALA A 255 -8.16 -41.97 19.43
CA ALA A 255 -9.36 -41.65 20.19
C ALA A 255 -10.22 -42.90 20.46
N LEU A 256 -10.33 -43.83 19.52
CA LEU A 256 -11.01 -45.11 19.74
C LEU A 256 -10.30 -45.97 20.81
N LEU A 257 -8.97 -46.02 20.80
CA LEU A 257 -8.17 -46.74 21.79
C LEU A 257 -8.31 -46.12 23.19
N GLU A 258 -8.12 -44.81 23.32
CA GLU A 258 -8.27 -44.05 24.58
C GLU A 258 -9.68 -44.21 25.16
N ASN A 259 -10.73 -44.19 24.32
CA ASN A 259 -12.10 -44.45 24.79
C ASN A 259 -12.28 -45.91 25.27
N ALA A 260 -11.69 -46.90 24.59
CA ALA A 260 -11.75 -48.29 25.01
C ALA A 260 -10.99 -48.52 26.35
N GLU A 261 -9.82 -47.91 26.53
CA GLU A 261 -9.07 -47.95 27.78
C GLU A 261 -9.77 -47.19 28.91
N GLY A 262 -10.33 -46.01 28.64
CA GLY A 262 -11.15 -45.24 29.57
C GLY A 262 -12.37 -46.03 30.05
N GLN A 263 -13.10 -46.69 29.14
CA GLN A 263 -14.21 -47.58 29.51
C GLN A 263 -13.75 -48.81 30.31
N LYS A 264 -12.62 -49.44 29.94
CA LYS A 264 -12.04 -50.56 30.68
C LYS A 264 -11.69 -50.15 32.11
N LYS A 265 -10.99 -49.03 32.27
CA LYS A 265 -10.57 -48.48 33.57
C LYS A 265 -11.76 -48.03 34.40
N SER A 266 -12.77 -47.40 33.79
CA SER A 266 -14.03 -47.04 34.45
C SER A 266 -14.78 -48.27 34.95
N ARG A 267 -14.92 -49.34 34.14
CA ARG A 267 -15.55 -50.59 34.58
C ARG A 267 -14.82 -51.26 35.75
N ILE A 268 -13.48 -51.25 35.75
CA ILE A 268 -12.67 -51.78 36.85
C ILE A 268 -12.86 -50.93 38.12
N LEU A 269 -12.66 -49.62 38.05
CA LEU A 269 -12.78 -48.71 39.20
C LEU A 269 -14.19 -48.68 39.80
N ASN A 270 -15.24 -48.79 38.97
CA ASN A 270 -16.61 -48.91 39.45
C ASN A 270 -16.82 -50.21 40.23
N ALA A 271 -16.33 -51.35 39.71
CA ALA A 271 -16.43 -52.64 40.40
C ALA A 271 -15.60 -52.68 41.70
N GLU A 272 -14.40 -52.09 41.70
CA GLU A 272 -13.59 -51.92 42.92
C GLU A 272 -14.29 -51.01 43.94
N GLY A 273 -14.93 -49.92 43.49
CA GLY A 273 -15.72 -49.02 44.32
C GLY A 273 -16.97 -49.69 44.92
N ASP A 274 -17.70 -50.48 44.14
CA ASP A 274 -18.85 -51.25 44.62
C ASP A 274 -18.43 -52.34 45.62
N VAL A 275 -17.31 -53.03 45.39
CA VAL A 275 -16.73 -53.99 46.34
C VAL A 275 -16.26 -53.30 47.63
N ALA A 276 -15.58 -52.15 47.54
CA ALA A 276 -15.14 -51.38 48.70
C ALA A 276 -16.34 -50.89 49.53
N LYS A 277 -17.39 -50.40 48.86
CA LYS A 277 -18.65 -49.98 49.48
C LYS A 277 -19.38 -51.16 50.14
N PHE A 278 -19.45 -52.31 49.47
CA PHE A 278 -20.04 -53.53 50.04
C PHE A 278 -19.28 -53.99 51.29
N ASN A 279 -17.95 -54.03 51.24
CA ASN A 279 -17.10 -54.42 52.37
C ASN A 279 -17.27 -53.47 53.58
N ALA A 280 -17.39 -52.16 53.36
CA ALA A 280 -17.67 -51.20 54.41
C ALA A 280 -19.05 -51.43 55.08
N ILE A 281 -20.10 -51.62 54.27
CA ILE A 281 -21.45 -51.93 54.76
C ILE A 281 -21.48 -53.27 55.50
N PHE A 282 -20.76 -54.29 55.00
CA PHE A 282 -20.66 -55.60 55.63
C PHE A 282 -19.95 -55.55 56.99
N GLY A 283 -18.93 -54.69 57.15
CA GLY A 283 -18.29 -54.42 58.43
C GLY A 283 -19.28 -53.93 59.48
N GLU A 284 -20.05 -52.88 59.17
CA GLU A 284 -21.05 -52.35 60.10
C GLU A 284 -22.26 -53.26 60.30
N TYR A 285 -22.65 -54.03 59.28
CA TYR A 285 -23.67 -55.05 59.41
C TYR A 285 -23.27 -56.16 60.38
N LYS A 286 -22.00 -56.58 60.37
CA LYS A 286 -21.44 -57.55 61.31
C LYS A 286 -21.43 -57.01 62.75
N ASN A 287 -21.23 -55.70 62.93
CA ASN A 287 -21.26 -55.04 64.23
C ASN A 287 -22.69 -54.93 64.80
N ASN A 288 -23.66 -54.45 63.99
CA ASN A 288 -25.05 -54.21 64.41
C ASN A 288 -26.06 -54.48 63.28
N PRO A 289 -26.59 -55.71 63.15
CA PRO A 289 -27.46 -56.09 62.03
C PRO A 289 -28.74 -55.26 61.88
N ASN A 290 -29.51 -55.10 62.96
CA ASN A 290 -30.86 -54.52 62.93
C ASN A 290 -30.86 -53.02 62.57
N VAL A 291 -29.86 -52.28 63.06
CA VAL A 291 -29.72 -50.83 62.79
C VAL A 291 -29.32 -50.60 61.34
N THR A 292 -28.34 -51.36 60.84
CA THR A 292 -27.84 -51.26 59.47
C THR A 292 -28.91 -51.62 58.43
N GLN A 293 -29.73 -52.65 58.67
CA GLN A 293 -30.88 -52.95 57.78
C GLN A 293 -31.90 -51.82 57.77
N SER A 294 -32.34 -51.36 58.94
CA SER A 294 -33.33 -50.28 59.08
C SER A 294 -32.86 -49.00 58.37
N ARG A 295 -31.59 -48.64 58.55
CA ARG A 295 -30.95 -47.51 57.87
C ARG A 295 -30.94 -47.68 56.36
N LEU A 296 -30.49 -48.83 55.84
CA LEU A 296 -30.36 -49.06 54.40
C LEU A 296 -31.73 -49.08 53.68
N VAL A 297 -32.78 -49.56 54.35
CA VAL A 297 -34.16 -49.46 53.86
C VAL A 297 -34.60 -47.99 53.78
N LEU A 298 -34.35 -47.18 54.81
CA LEU A 298 -34.70 -45.75 54.81
C LEU A 298 -33.93 -44.95 53.76
N GLU A 299 -32.61 -45.13 53.64
CA GLU A 299 -31.79 -44.49 52.59
C GLU A 299 -32.23 -44.90 51.17
N THR A 300 -32.67 -46.16 51.01
CA THR A 300 -33.21 -46.64 49.73
C THR A 300 -34.56 -45.98 49.41
N LEU A 301 -35.47 -45.90 50.39
CA LEU A 301 -36.78 -45.24 50.26
C LEU A 301 -36.64 -43.75 49.94
N GLU A 302 -35.75 -43.04 50.63
CA GLU A 302 -35.42 -41.64 50.36
C GLU A 302 -34.90 -41.46 48.93
N LYS A 303 -34.00 -42.34 48.48
CA LYS A 303 -33.44 -42.28 47.12
C LYS A 303 -34.47 -42.53 46.00
N ILE A 304 -35.46 -43.39 46.23
CA ILE A 304 -36.51 -43.68 45.22
C ILE A 304 -37.73 -42.73 45.31
N LEU A 305 -37.93 -42.06 46.46
CA LEU A 305 -39.01 -41.10 46.69
C LEU A 305 -38.50 -39.79 47.32
N PRO A 306 -37.63 -39.01 46.63
CA PRO A 306 -37.01 -37.79 47.17
C PRO A 306 -37.99 -36.64 47.46
N SER A 307 -39.28 -36.80 47.13
CA SER A 307 -40.36 -35.86 47.39
C SER A 307 -41.44 -36.38 48.36
N ALA A 308 -41.28 -37.58 48.93
CA ALA A 308 -42.20 -38.12 49.93
C ALA A 308 -41.89 -37.57 51.34
N LYS A 309 -42.93 -37.06 52.03
CA LYS A 309 -42.82 -36.65 53.42
C LYS A 309 -43.00 -37.87 54.33
N ILE A 310 -41.97 -38.24 55.07
CA ILE A 310 -42.02 -39.34 56.05
C ILE A 310 -42.73 -38.86 57.31
N PHE A 311 -43.79 -39.56 57.72
CA PHE A 311 -44.50 -39.33 58.97
C PHE A 311 -44.25 -40.50 59.93
N ILE A 312 -43.58 -40.24 61.06
CA ILE A 312 -43.36 -41.22 62.11
C ILE A 312 -44.48 -41.06 63.14
N THR A 313 -45.37 -42.04 63.24
CA THR A 313 -46.41 -42.09 64.28
C THR A 313 -46.06 -43.12 65.36
N ASN A 314 -46.34 -42.80 66.61
CA ASN A 314 -46.20 -43.71 67.74
C ASN A 314 -47.60 -44.17 68.17
N SER A 315 -47.89 -45.46 67.98
CA SER A 315 -49.24 -46.03 67.94
C SER A 315 -49.99 -46.13 69.28
N ASN A 316 -49.75 -45.22 70.23
CA ASN A 316 -50.34 -45.25 71.58
C ASN A 316 -50.71 -43.86 72.14
N SER A 317 -50.79 -42.82 71.28
CA SER A 317 -51.34 -41.51 71.64
C SER A 317 -52.00 -40.84 70.44
N ASP A 318 -53.27 -40.44 70.59
CA ASP A 318 -54.07 -39.80 69.53
C ASP A 318 -53.68 -38.32 69.35
N THR A 319 -52.45 -38.08 68.90
CA THR A 319 -51.91 -36.73 68.71
C THR A 319 -50.79 -36.74 67.66
N VAL A 320 -51.08 -36.18 66.47
CA VAL A 320 -50.10 -36.08 65.38
C VAL A 320 -49.13 -34.92 65.64
N ASN A 321 -48.01 -35.22 66.30
CA ASN A 321 -46.93 -34.25 66.53
C ASN A 321 -46.18 -33.92 65.22
N TYR A 322 -46.70 -32.94 64.48
CA TYR A 322 -46.03 -32.36 63.32
C TYR A 322 -44.79 -31.57 63.75
N LEU A 323 -43.61 -32.17 63.58
CA LEU A 323 -42.32 -31.53 63.85
C LEU A 323 -41.54 -31.29 62.53
N PRO A 324 -41.65 -30.09 61.91
CA PRO A 324 -41.03 -29.81 60.62
C PRO A 324 -39.53 -29.55 60.76
N LEU A 325 -38.74 -30.64 60.81
CA LEU A 325 -37.27 -30.59 60.91
C LEU A 325 -36.63 -29.70 59.82
N ASN A 326 -37.20 -29.65 58.61
CA ASN A 326 -36.74 -28.79 57.53
C ASN A 326 -36.79 -27.29 57.85
N GLU A 327 -37.71 -26.84 58.72
CA GLU A 327 -37.79 -25.42 59.12
C GLU A 327 -36.89 -25.13 60.34
N LEU A 328 -36.70 -26.11 61.22
CA LEU A 328 -35.75 -26.00 62.33
C LEU A 328 -34.29 -25.90 61.83
N LEU A 329 -33.89 -26.74 60.87
CA LEU A 329 -32.56 -26.68 60.26
C LEU A 329 -32.34 -25.37 59.48
N LYS A 330 -33.38 -24.85 58.81
CA LYS A 330 -33.30 -23.57 58.10
C LYS A 330 -33.15 -22.37 59.05
N SER A 331 -33.78 -22.46 60.23
CA SER A 331 -33.67 -21.46 61.30
C SER A 331 -32.30 -21.44 61.99
N GLY A 332 -31.57 -22.56 61.96
CA GLY A 332 -30.24 -22.68 62.57
C GLY A 332 -29.09 -22.05 61.76
N SER A 333 -29.28 -21.82 60.46
CA SER A 333 -28.24 -21.25 59.57
C SER A 333 -28.52 -19.78 59.23
N GLY A 334 -28.58 -18.94 60.28
CA GLY A 334 -29.13 -17.58 60.22
C GLY A 334 -28.25 -16.43 60.71
N SER A 335 -26.93 -16.60 60.90
CA SER A 335 -26.02 -15.51 61.29
C SER A 335 -24.67 -15.55 60.57
N THR A 336 -24.49 -14.56 59.71
CA THR A 336 -23.28 -14.09 59.02
C THR A 336 -21.91 -14.38 59.66
N VAL A 337 -20.98 -14.90 58.86
CA VAL A 337 -19.54 -14.56 58.95
C VAL A 337 -19.04 -14.23 57.54
N SER A 338 -18.66 -12.97 57.31
CA SER A 338 -18.01 -12.54 56.06
C SER A 338 -16.54 -13.01 56.03
N PRO A 339 -16.00 -13.48 54.89
CA PRO A 339 -14.58 -13.76 54.77
C PRO A 339 -13.73 -12.49 54.97
N PRO A 340 -12.70 -12.50 55.83
CA PRO A 340 -11.73 -11.41 55.90
C PRO A 340 -10.80 -11.42 54.68
N ALA A 341 -10.30 -10.25 54.29
CA ALA A 341 -9.33 -10.12 53.20
C ALA A 341 -7.90 -10.42 53.68
N THR A 342 -7.12 -11.11 52.84
CA THR A 342 -5.66 -11.23 52.99
C THR A 342 -5.01 -11.04 51.61
N THR A 343 -3.83 -10.44 51.59
CA THR A 343 -3.19 -9.86 50.40
C THR A 343 -2.49 -10.87 49.48
N PRO A 344 -2.42 -10.62 48.16
CA PRO A 344 -1.58 -11.37 47.23
C PRO A 344 -0.10 -10.90 47.27
N PRO A 345 0.88 -11.77 46.99
CA PRO A 345 2.22 -11.37 46.52
C PRO A 345 2.16 -10.93 45.04
N ALA A 346 3.19 -10.23 44.54
CA ALA A 346 3.11 -9.48 43.29
C ALA A 346 4.30 -9.65 42.32
N THR A 347 4.02 -9.37 41.03
CA THR A 347 4.98 -8.99 39.94
C THR A 347 5.96 -10.09 39.44
N THR A 348 6.41 -10.16 38.18
CA THR A 348 6.39 -9.22 37.01
C THR A 348 6.20 -9.96 35.63
N PRO A 349 6.52 -9.45 34.39
CA PRO A 349 5.65 -9.60 33.18
C PRO A 349 6.37 -10.34 31.99
N PRO A 350 6.13 -10.15 30.64
CA PRO A 350 5.18 -9.28 29.87
C PRO A 350 4.53 -9.81 28.56
N ALA A 351 3.61 -8.99 28.00
CA ALA A 351 3.28 -8.76 26.56
C ALA A 351 2.64 -9.92 25.72
N SER A 352 1.85 -9.67 24.65
CA SER A 352 1.24 -8.43 24.14
C SER A 352 -0.09 -8.65 23.39
N GLU A 353 -1.07 -7.78 23.65
CA GLU A 353 -1.84 -6.98 22.66
C GLU A 353 -2.30 -7.57 21.31
N ALA A 354 -3.62 -7.75 21.14
CA ALA A 354 -4.37 -7.58 19.87
C ALA A 354 -5.90 -7.53 20.12
N PRO A 355 -6.66 -6.51 19.65
CA PRO A 355 -8.12 -6.47 19.75
C PRO A 355 -8.83 -6.82 18.43
N GLN A 356 -9.94 -7.57 18.50
CA GLN A 356 -10.90 -7.68 17.41
C GLN A 356 -12.06 -6.70 17.61
N GLY A 357 -12.22 -5.75 16.69
CA GLY A 357 -13.54 -5.38 16.19
C GLY A 357 -13.97 -6.38 15.10
N GLY A 358 -15.22 -6.42 14.67
CA GLY A 358 -16.37 -5.60 15.06
C GLY A 358 -17.40 -5.63 13.93
N ASP A 359 -18.59 -6.17 14.17
CA ASP A 359 -19.54 -6.52 13.11
C ASP A 359 -20.19 -5.31 12.44
N ALA A 360 -19.89 -5.08 11.15
CA ALA A 360 -20.59 -4.10 10.31
C ALA A 360 -20.38 -4.30 8.80
N GLN A 361 -21.06 -5.27 8.18
CA GLN A 361 -21.79 -5.13 6.90
C GLN A 361 -22.56 -6.40 6.54
#